data_AF-A0A3E1EX59-F1
#
_entry.id   AF-A0A3E1EX59-F1
#
_cell.length_a   1.000
_cell.length_b   1.000
_cell.length_c   1.000
_cell.angle_alpha   90.00
_cell.angle_beta   90.00
_cell.angle_gamma   90.00
#
_symmetry.space_group_name_H-M   'P 1'
#
loop_
_entity.id
_entity.type
_entity.pdbx_description
1 polymer ?
#
loop_
_entity_poly.entity_id
_entity_poly.type
_entity_poly.pdbx_seq_one_letter_code
_entity_poly.pdbx_strand_id
1 'polypeptide(L)'
;MLQQSLFMLKLKPSDLNLEVLEMLTFFYSVYLKFMPNPQQLVLILYDFYGGSRQMYRHYSLEKHQELVAVHTDNFAKLSKKARENPVDESNELLVDESLGEYAKGAAIFSQYCTACHKEKEVLVGPPIAEMAEIYINNETALIDWIREPGKKREDFPQMPGFPQLSDEELQELSKYIIK
;
A
#
# COMPACT_ATOMS: atom_id res chain seq x y z
N MET A 1 11.55 -17.66 -44.36
CA MET A 1 12.11 -16.31 -44.08
C MET A 1 11.97 -15.86 -42.62
N LEU A 2 10.97 -16.30 -41.84
CA LEU A 2 10.76 -15.86 -40.44
C LEU A 2 11.70 -16.50 -39.40
N GLN A 3 12.45 -17.54 -39.75
CA GLN A 3 13.32 -18.26 -38.81
C GLN A 3 14.73 -17.66 -38.69
N GLN A 4 15.12 -16.77 -39.63
CA GLN A 4 16.44 -16.13 -39.63
C GLN A 4 16.46 -14.78 -38.90
N SER A 5 15.33 -14.07 -38.83
CA SER A 5 15.21 -12.81 -38.08
C SER A 5 15.32 -13.01 -36.56
N LEU A 6 15.00 -14.20 -36.05
CA LEU A 6 15.12 -14.54 -34.64
C LEU A 6 16.57 -14.81 -34.20
N PHE A 7 17.48 -15.10 -35.13
CA PHE A 7 18.88 -15.43 -34.85
C PHE A 7 19.71 -14.19 -34.48
N MET A 8 19.33 -13.02 -34.99
CA MET A 8 20.06 -11.75 -34.80
C MET A 8 19.96 -11.17 -33.38
N LEU A 9 18.90 -11.49 -32.63
CA LEU A 9 18.66 -10.91 -31.30
C LEU A 9 19.41 -11.62 -30.15
N LYS A 10 20.22 -12.65 -30.45
CA LYS A 10 20.95 -13.45 -29.44
C LYS A 10 22.48 -13.38 -29.54
N LEU A 11 23.03 -12.58 -30.44
CA LEU A 11 24.49 -12.56 -30.65
C LEU A 11 25.21 -11.79 -29.54
N LYS A 12 26.15 -12.45 -28.87
CA LYS A 12 27.08 -11.82 -27.92
C LYS A 12 28.20 -11.13 -28.72
N PRO A 13 28.78 -10.03 -28.21
CA PRO A 13 29.85 -9.30 -28.90
C PRO A 13 31.12 -10.13 -29.18
N SER A 14 31.26 -11.31 -28.55
CA SER A 14 32.39 -12.23 -28.72
C SER A 14 32.36 -13.08 -30.00
N ASP A 15 31.24 -13.08 -30.73
CA ASP A 15 30.99 -14.02 -31.83
C ASP A 15 31.17 -13.38 -33.23
N LEU A 16 31.76 -12.18 -33.31
CA LEU A 16 32.04 -11.47 -34.57
C LEU A 16 33.24 -12.09 -35.31
N ASN A 17 32.98 -13.13 -36.09
CA ASN A 17 33.94 -13.71 -37.03
C ASN A 17 33.80 -13.11 -38.44
N LEU A 18 34.80 -13.37 -39.31
CA LEU A 18 34.88 -12.87 -40.70
C LEU A 18 33.61 -13.13 -41.54
N GLU A 19 32.87 -14.22 -41.24
CA GLU A 19 31.58 -14.55 -41.86
C GLU A 19 30.46 -13.56 -41.52
N VAL A 20 30.45 -12.99 -40.31
CA VAL A 20 29.49 -11.94 -39.92
C VAL A 20 29.78 -10.65 -40.70
N LEU A 21 31.06 -10.37 -40.96
CA LEU A 21 31.50 -9.23 -41.76
C LEU A 21 31.08 -9.41 -43.24
N GLU A 22 31.28 -10.60 -43.82
CA GLU A 22 30.81 -10.91 -45.18
C GLU A 22 29.29 -10.85 -45.29
N MET A 23 28.56 -11.38 -44.30
CA MET A 23 27.10 -11.29 -44.27
C MET A 23 26.62 -9.83 -44.17
N LEU A 24 27.27 -8.99 -43.36
CA LEU A 24 26.99 -7.55 -43.27
C LEU A 24 27.27 -6.82 -44.59
N THR A 25 28.33 -7.18 -45.32
CA THR A 25 28.62 -6.60 -46.65
C THR A 25 27.64 -7.07 -47.73
N PHE A 26 27.19 -8.32 -47.68
CA PHE A 26 26.13 -8.84 -48.55
C PHE A 26 24.80 -8.15 -48.27
N PHE A 27 24.43 -7.99 -47.00
CA PHE A 27 23.25 -7.22 -46.62
C PHE A 27 23.39 -5.77 -47.07
N TYR A 28 24.53 -5.09 -46.86
CA TYR A 28 24.76 -3.72 -47.30
C TYR A 28 24.67 -3.57 -48.83
N SER A 29 25.23 -4.53 -49.58
CA SER A 29 25.15 -4.57 -51.05
C SER A 29 23.74 -4.79 -51.57
N VAL A 30 22.92 -5.59 -50.88
CA VAL A 30 21.51 -5.81 -51.25
C VAL A 30 20.65 -4.61 -50.82
N TYR A 31 20.92 -4.02 -49.66
CA TYR A 31 20.21 -2.86 -49.12
C TYR A 31 20.38 -1.62 -49.98
N LEU A 32 21.59 -1.36 -50.49
CA LEU A 32 21.85 -0.24 -51.42
C LEU A 32 21.15 -0.42 -52.77
N LYS A 33 21.01 -1.67 -53.23
CA LYS A 33 20.40 -1.99 -54.54
C LYS A 33 18.87 -2.02 -54.50
N PHE A 34 18.29 -2.12 -53.32
CA PHE A 34 16.85 -2.14 -53.04
C PHE A 34 16.41 -0.98 -52.16
N MET A 35 17.15 0.15 -52.14
CA MET A 35 16.75 1.35 -51.43
C MET A 35 15.44 1.89 -52.00
N PRO A 36 14.34 1.87 -51.24
CA PRO A 36 13.15 2.57 -51.64
C PRO A 36 13.38 4.08 -51.50
N ASN A 37 12.65 4.89 -52.28
CA ASN A 37 12.65 6.36 -52.22
C ASN A 37 12.79 6.85 -50.74
N PRO A 38 13.61 7.88 -50.43
CA PRO A 38 13.84 8.38 -49.07
C PRO A 38 12.57 8.61 -48.24
N GLN A 39 11.43 8.89 -48.89
CA GLN A 39 10.12 8.97 -48.23
C GLN A 39 9.67 7.65 -47.57
N GLN A 40 9.93 6.49 -48.19
CA GLN A 40 9.57 5.17 -47.64
C GLN A 40 10.46 4.77 -46.45
N LEU A 41 11.73 5.20 -46.43
CA LEU A 41 12.62 4.99 -45.27
C LEU A 41 12.13 5.74 -44.02
N VAL A 42 11.63 6.96 -44.18
CA VAL A 42 11.06 7.74 -43.07
C VAL A 42 9.80 7.07 -42.52
N LEU A 43 8.94 6.52 -43.39
CA LEU A 43 7.74 5.80 -42.98
C LEU A 43 8.07 4.53 -42.19
N ILE A 44 9.02 3.72 -42.68
CA ILE A 44 9.50 2.54 -41.96
C ILE A 44 10.07 2.94 -40.60
N LEU A 45 10.93 3.96 -40.53
CA LEU A 45 11.45 4.43 -39.24
C LEU A 45 10.31 4.86 -38.31
N TYR A 46 9.31 5.59 -38.81
CA TYR A 46 8.18 6.03 -37.99
C TYR A 46 7.37 4.88 -37.40
N ASP A 47 7.13 3.81 -38.18
CA ASP A 47 6.45 2.60 -37.72
C ASP A 47 7.26 1.85 -36.65
N PHE A 48 8.58 1.72 -36.84
CA PHE A 48 9.46 1.10 -35.85
C PHE A 48 9.58 1.96 -34.56
N TYR A 49 9.66 3.29 -34.69
CA TYR A 49 9.70 4.20 -33.54
C TYR A 49 8.35 4.24 -32.79
N GLY A 50 7.22 4.17 -33.49
CA GLY A 50 5.89 4.08 -32.89
C GLY A 50 5.68 2.76 -32.14
N GLY A 51 6.03 1.63 -32.77
CA GLY A 51 5.90 0.29 -32.18
C GLY A 51 6.85 0.04 -31.01
N SER A 52 8.08 0.56 -31.08
CA SER A 52 9.08 0.37 -30.01
C SER A 52 8.65 0.98 -28.67
N ARG A 53 8.01 2.14 -28.68
CA ARG A 53 7.49 2.78 -27.45
C ARG A 53 6.36 2.00 -26.81
N GLN A 54 5.48 1.42 -27.63
CA GLN A 54 4.40 0.58 -27.13
C GLN A 54 4.96 -0.73 -26.54
N MET A 55 5.91 -1.36 -27.23
CA MET A 55 6.59 -2.56 -26.73
C MET A 55 7.33 -2.31 -25.41
N TYR A 56 8.09 -1.22 -25.31
CA TYR A 56 8.76 -0.83 -24.06
C TYR A 56 7.76 -0.66 -22.92
N ARG A 57 6.63 0.02 -23.17
CA ARG A 57 5.57 0.17 -22.17
C ARG A 57 5.01 -1.19 -21.72
N HIS A 58 4.71 -2.08 -22.66
CA HIS A 58 4.19 -3.42 -22.34
C HIS A 58 5.19 -4.23 -21.50
N TYR A 59 6.45 -4.31 -21.90
CA TYR A 59 7.49 -5.05 -21.14
C TYR A 59 7.78 -4.43 -19.77
N SER A 60 7.77 -3.09 -19.67
CA SER A 60 8.00 -2.41 -18.40
C SER A 60 6.89 -2.67 -17.37
N LEU A 61 5.67 -3.00 -17.83
CA LEU A 61 4.50 -3.21 -16.97
C LEU A 61 4.13 -4.67 -16.77
N GLU A 62 4.65 -5.59 -17.59
CA GLU A 62 4.28 -7.01 -17.58
C GLU A 62 4.39 -7.63 -16.18
N LYS A 63 5.52 -7.44 -15.50
CA LYS A 63 5.72 -8.01 -14.15
C LYS A 63 4.77 -7.40 -13.12
N HIS A 64 4.50 -6.10 -13.21
CA HIS A 64 3.56 -5.44 -12.32
C HIS A 64 2.13 -5.94 -12.56
N GLN A 65 1.73 -6.10 -13.82
CA GLN A 65 0.41 -6.62 -14.21
C GLN A 65 0.21 -8.06 -13.71
N GLU A 66 1.22 -8.91 -13.82
CA GLU A 66 1.21 -10.26 -13.27
C GLU A 66 0.97 -10.25 -11.75
N LEU A 67 1.71 -9.41 -11.02
CA LEU A 67 1.56 -9.28 -9.57
C LEU A 67 0.17 -8.75 -9.19
N VAL A 68 -0.33 -7.72 -9.89
CA VAL A 68 -1.67 -7.18 -9.65
C VAL A 68 -2.74 -8.25 -9.90
N ALA A 69 -2.62 -9.05 -10.95
CA ALA A 69 -3.55 -10.15 -11.23
C ALA A 69 -3.55 -11.17 -10.07
N VAL A 70 -2.35 -11.59 -9.62
CA VAL A 70 -2.22 -12.52 -8.49
C VAL A 70 -2.81 -11.94 -7.20
N HIS A 71 -2.53 -10.66 -6.89
CA HIS A 71 -3.07 -10.00 -5.70
C HIS A 71 -4.59 -9.84 -5.78
N THR A 72 -5.12 -9.54 -6.97
CA THR A 72 -6.57 -9.40 -7.20
C THR A 72 -7.27 -10.74 -6.98
N ASP A 73 -6.71 -11.83 -7.50
CA ASP A 73 -7.25 -13.18 -7.29
C ASP A 73 -7.19 -13.60 -5.82
N ASN A 74 -6.08 -13.30 -5.14
CA ASN A 74 -5.92 -13.58 -3.71
C ASN A 74 -6.91 -12.78 -2.88
N PHE A 75 -7.08 -11.48 -3.17
CA PHE A 75 -8.05 -10.63 -2.51
C PHE A 75 -9.48 -11.11 -2.76
N ALA A 76 -9.84 -11.48 -3.99
CA ALA A 76 -11.17 -11.99 -4.33
C ALA A 76 -11.50 -13.27 -3.55
N LYS A 77 -10.54 -14.20 -3.43
CA LYS A 77 -10.65 -15.40 -2.58
C LYS A 77 -10.78 -15.02 -1.11
N LEU A 78 -9.94 -14.08 -0.66
CA LEU A 78 -9.98 -13.32 0.59
C LEU A 78 -11.40 -12.95 1.02
N SER A 79 -11.91 -11.99 0.26
CA SER A 79 -13.21 -11.37 0.42
C SER A 79 -14.36 -12.37 0.32
N LYS A 80 -14.27 -13.36 -0.57
CA LYS A 80 -15.29 -14.42 -0.66
C LYS A 80 -15.33 -15.24 0.63
N LYS A 81 -14.18 -15.71 1.13
CA LYS A 81 -14.10 -16.47 2.39
C LYS A 81 -14.64 -15.68 3.59
N ALA A 82 -14.33 -14.39 3.68
CA ALA A 82 -14.83 -13.52 4.74
C ALA A 82 -16.35 -13.29 4.65
N ARG A 83 -16.91 -13.19 3.44
CA ARG A 83 -18.36 -13.07 3.25
C ARG A 83 -19.13 -14.36 3.53
N GLU A 84 -18.53 -15.52 3.23
CA GLU A 84 -19.12 -16.84 3.48
C GLU A 84 -19.00 -17.26 4.95
N ASN A 85 -18.00 -16.74 5.67
CA ASN A 85 -17.81 -16.94 7.10
C ASN A 85 -17.91 -15.57 7.79
N PRO A 86 -19.11 -14.98 7.89
CA PRO A 86 -19.27 -13.78 8.69
C PRO A 86 -18.82 -14.12 10.11
N VAL A 87 -17.82 -13.40 10.61
CA VAL A 87 -17.53 -13.40 12.03
C VAL A 87 -18.76 -12.78 12.68
N ASP A 88 -19.31 -13.43 13.70
CA ASP A 88 -20.39 -12.82 14.46
C ASP A 88 -19.84 -11.49 14.99
N GLU A 89 -20.45 -10.36 14.61
CA GLU A 89 -20.10 -9.03 15.11
C GLU A 89 -20.54 -8.88 16.57
N SER A 90 -20.43 -9.96 17.36
CA SER A 90 -20.26 -9.79 18.79
C SER A 90 -19.05 -8.90 18.95
N ASN A 91 -19.30 -7.68 19.40
CA ASN A 91 -18.34 -6.67 19.82
C ASN A 91 -17.64 -7.18 21.10
N GLU A 92 -17.17 -8.42 21.06
CA GLU A 92 -16.57 -9.14 22.17
C GLU A 92 -15.16 -8.60 22.26
N LEU A 93 -15.04 -7.57 23.12
CA LEU A 93 -13.78 -7.00 23.53
C LEU A 93 -12.82 -8.15 23.82
N LEU A 94 -11.73 -8.22 23.05
CA LEU A 94 -10.66 -9.18 23.32
C LEU A 94 -9.94 -8.71 24.58
N VAL A 95 -10.43 -9.15 25.72
CA VAL A 95 -9.88 -8.82 27.03
C VAL A 95 -8.69 -9.71 27.29
N ASP A 96 -7.50 -9.10 27.35
CA ASP A 96 -6.29 -9.77 27.80
C ASP A 96 -6.28 -9.83 29.34
N GLU A 97 -6.71 -10.97 29.88
CA GLU A 97 -6.77 -11.22 31.33
C GLU A 97 -5.41 -11.02 32.03
N SER A 98 -4.28 -11.08 31.32
CA SER A 98 -2.95 -10.88 31.91
C SER A 98 -2.74 -9.45 32.45
N LEU A 99 -3.54 -8.49 31.98
CA LEU A 99 -3.50 -7.09 32.40
C LEU A 99 -4.25 -6.82 33.72
N GLY A 100 -4.87 -7.85 34.32
CA GLY A 100 -5.52 -7.78 35.62
C GLY A 100 -6.67 -6.76 35.67
N GLU A 101 -6.68 -5.90 36.67
CA GLU A 101 -7.72 -4.88 36.88
C GLU A 101 -7.92 -3.97 35.65
N TYR A 102 -6.86 -3.74 34.86
CA TYR A 102 -6.92 -2.82 33.72
C TYR A 102 -7.27 -3.49 32.39
N ALA A 103 -7.52 -4.80 32.37
CA ALA A 103 -7.71 -5.57 31.15
C ALA A 103 -8.88 -5.06 30.29
N LYS A 104 -10.00 -4.72 30.94
CA LYS A 104 -11.19 -4.20 30.24
C LYS A 104 -10.93 -2.81 29.65
N GLY A 105 -10.34 -1.90 30.43
CA GLY A 105 -9.96 -0.57 29.96
C GLY A 105 -8.94 -0.61 28.81
N ALA A 106 -7.99 -1.53 28.85
CA ALA A 106 -7.00 -1.73 27.78
C ALA A 106 -7.65 -2.22 26.48
N ALA A 107 -8.61 -3.14 26.56
CA ALA A 107 -9.35 -3.62 25.39
C ALA A 107 -10.16 -2.50 24.74
N ILE A 108 -10.88 -1.69 25.55
CA ILE A 108 -11.62 -0.52 25.08
C ILE A 108 -10.67 0.49 24.43
N PHE A 109 -9.54 0.77 25.08
CA PHE A 109 -8.52 1.68 24.54
C PHE A 109 -7.98 1.19 23.19
N SER A 110 -7.70 -0.10 23.08
CA SER A 110 -7.23 -0.73 21.84
C SER A 110 -8.24 -0.57 20.71
N GLN A 111 -9.53 -0.72 21.02
CA GLN A 111 -10.60 -0.65 20.03
C GLN A 111 -10.87 0.77 19.53
N TYR A 112 -10.86 1.77 20.42
CA TYR A 112 -11.37 3.12 20.10
C TYR A 112 -10.30 4.20 20.03
N CYS A 113 -9.17 4.06 20.74
CA CYS A 113 -8.28 5.19 21.05
C CYS A 113 -6.91 5.10 20.35
N THR A 114 -6.41 3.89 20.08
CA THR A 114 -5.06 3.64 19.51
C THR A 114 -4.87 4.19 18.10
N ALA A 115 -5.96 4.43 17.36
CA ALA A 115 -5.90 5.04 16.03
C ALA A 115 -5.35 6.48 16.07
N CYS A 116 -5.58 7.20 17.18
CA CYS A 116 -5.21 8.61 17.31
C CYS A 116 -4.17 8.87 18.40
N HIS A 117 -4.08 8.01 19.42
CA HIS A 117 -3.23 8.20 20.59
C HIS A 117 -2.16 7.12 20.73
N LYS A 118 -0.98 7.54 21.17
CA LYS A 118 0.13 6.68 21.58
C LYS A 118 0.54 7.01 23.01
N GLU A 119 1.29 6.10 23.62
CA GLU A 119 1.73 6.22 25.02
C GLU A 119 2.57 7.49 25.28
N LYS A 120 3.64 7.69 24.50
CA LYS A 120 4.65 8.74 24.73
C LYS A 120 4.87 9.68 23.55
N GLU A 121 4.24 9.39 22.42
CA GLU A 121 4.46 10.10 21.16
C GLU A 121 3.17 10.81 20.73
N VAL A 122 3.34 11.93 20.05
CA VAL A 122 2.23 12.59 19.34
C VAL A 122 1.96 11.81 18.05
N LEU A 123 0.71 11.44 17.82
CA LEU A 123 0.27 10.83 16.56
C LEU A 123 -0.74 11.74 15.85
N VAL A 124 -2.00 11.68 16.27
CA VAL A 124 -3.05 12.64 15.88
C VAL A 124 -3.47 13.45 17.10
N GLY A 125 -3.65 12.75 18.22
CA GLY A 125 -3.88 13.35 19.53
C GLY A 125 -2.59 13.47 20.36
N PRO A 126 -2.69 14.11 21.53
CA PRO A 126 -1.60 14.19 22.50
C PRO A 126 -1.21 12.80 23.07
N PRO A 127 -0.01 12.68 23.64
CA PRO A 127 0.44 11.46 24.29
C PRO A 127 -0.44 11.10 25.49
N ILE A 128 -0.65 9.81 25.72
CA ILE A 128 -1.44 9.31 26.86
C ILE A 128 -0.80 9.68 28.19
N ALA A 129 0.53 9.58 28.30
CA ALA A 129 1.25 9.94 29.51
C ALA A 129 0.98 11.40 29.94
N GLU A 130 0.86 12.32 28.98
CA GLU A 130 0.54 13.72 29.28
C GLU A 130 -0.90 13.88 29.80
N MET A 131 -1.85 13.12 29.24
CA MET A 131 -3.23 13.14 29.71
C MET A 131 -3.37 12.52 31.10
N ALA A 132 -2.66 11.42 31.36
CA ALA A 132 -2.62 10.77 32.67
C ALA A 132 -2.19 11.77 33.76
N GLU A 133 -1.14 12.55 33.52
CA GLU A 133 -0.66 13.59 34.45
C GLU A 133 -1.72 14.68 34.73
N ILE A 134 -2.46 15.11 33.71
CA ILE A 134 -3.50 16.15 33.85
C ILE A 134 -4.68 15.66 34.69
N TYR A 135 -5.07 14.40 34.50
CA TYR A 135 -6.31 13.84 35.07
C TYR A 135 -6.09 12.91 36.27
N ILE A 136 -4.84 12.72 36.74
CA ILE A 136 -4.49 11.80 37.84
C ILE A 136 -5.35 11.96 39.11
N ASN A 137 -5.77 13.19 39.41
CA ASN A 137 -6.57 13.50 40.61
C ASN A 137 -8.05 13.72 40.31
N ASN A 138 -8.49 13.57 39.06
CA ASN A 138 -9.85 13.89 38.64
C ASN A 138 -10.33 12.98 37.50
N GLU A 139 -10.63 11.73 37.84
CA GLU A 139 -11.18 10.74 36.92
C GLU A 139 -12.52 11.21 36.31
N THR A 140 -13.40 11.85 37.10
CA THR A 140 -14.69 12.35 36.61
C THR A 140 -14.52 13.36 35.47
N ALA A 141 -13.53 14.26 35.57
CA ALA A 141 -13.24 15.21 34.51
C ALA A 141 -12.69 14.55 33.24
N LEU A 142 -12.00 13.40 33.36
CA LEU A 142 -11.58 12.62 32.20
C LEU A 142 -12.78 11.95 31.53
N ILE A 143 -13.68 11.35 32.32
CA ILE A 143 -14.91 10.73 31.82
C ILE A 143 -15.76 11.75 31.06
N ASP A 144 -15.99 12.93 31.65
CA ASP A 144 -16.75 14.00 31.01
C ASP A 144 -16.08 14.49 29.72
N TRP A 145 -14.74 14.56 29.72
CA TRP A 145 -13.97 14.91 28.53
C TRP A 145 -14.08 13.87 27.42
N ILE A 146 -14.05 12.58 27.73
CA ILE A 146 -14.18 11.50 26.73
C ILE A 146 -15.60 11.47 26.15
N ARG A 147 -16.62 11.77 26.97
CA ARG A 147 -18.02 11.78 26.54
C ARG A 147 -18.29 12.92 25.56
N GLU A 148 -17.89 14.14 25.90
CA GLU A 148 -18.12 15.34 25.08
C GLU A 148 -16.85 16.20 24.94
N PRO A 149 -15.85 15.74 24.16
CA PRO A 149 -14.62 16.47 23.95
C PRO A 149 -14.84 17.73 23.09
N GLY A 150 -14.29 18.84 23.57
CA GLY A 150 -14.23 20.11 22.83
C GLY A 150 -12.89 20.33 22.14
N LYS A 151 -12.71 21.52 21.55
CA LYS A 151 -11.38 21.97 21.11
C LYS A 151 -10.63 22.58 22.31
N LYS A 152 -9.60 21.88 22.82
CA LYS A 152 -8.79 22.34 23.96
C LYS A 152 -7.49 23.03 23.55
N ARG A 153 -6.88 22.58 22.45
CA ARG A 153 -5.58 23.06 21.96
C ARG A 153 -5.72 23.44 20.49
N GLU A 154 -5.05 24.51 20.08
CA GLU A 154 -5.07 24.96 18.69
C GLU A 154 -4.30 24.02 17.75
N ASP A 155 -3.24 23.38 18.26
CA ASP A 155 -2.34 22.51 17.49
C ASP A 155 -2.92 21.11 17.21
N PHE A 156 -4.04 20.75 17.84
CA PHE A 156 -4.66 19.43 17.72
C PHE A 156 -6.07 19.53 17.11
N PRO A 157 -6.49 18.54 16.30
CA PRO A 157 -7.86 18.46 15.84
C PRO A 157 -8.82 18.23 17.02
N GLN A 158 -10.09 18.57 16.82
CA GLN A 158 -11.13 18.25 17.80
C GLN A 158 -11.33 16.73 17.86
N MET A 159 -11.23 16.16 19.07
CA MET A 159 -11.51 14.75 19.32
C MET A 159 -13.02 14.50 19.18
N PRO A 160 -13.45 13.37 18.58
CA PRO A 160 -14.87 12.99 18.56
C PRO A 160 -15.31 12.47 19.94
N GLY A 161 -16.58 12.70 20.29
CA GLY A 161 -17.17 12.12 21.50
C GLY A 161 -17.56 10.65 21.31
N PHE A 162 -17.64 9.94 22.44
CA PHE A 162 -17.97 8.51 22.48
C PHE A 162 -19.27 8.25 23.26
N PRO A 163 -20.44 8.74 22.79
CA PRO A 163 -21.72 8.53 23.48
C PRO A 163 -22.18 7.07 23.50
N GLN A 164 -21.55 6.20 22.71
CA GLN A 164 -21.84 4.77 22.67
C GLN A 164 -21.24 3.97 23.84
N LEU A 165 -20.26 4.53 24.56
CA LEU A 165 -19.65 3.87 25.71
C LEU A 165 -20.53 4.03 26.95
N SER A 166 -20.76 2.93 27.68
CA SER A 166 -21.48 2.99 28.96
C SER A 166 -20.65 3.72 30.03
N ASP A 167 -21.30 4.14 31.10
CA ASP A 167 -20.62 4.81 32.21
C ASP A 167 -19.57 3.90 32.86
N GLU A 168 -19.84 2.60 32.96
CA GLU A 168 -18.88 1.61 33.46
C GLU A 168 -17.70 1.43 32.49
N GLU A 169 -17.93 1.45 31.18
CA GLU A 169 -16.86 1.37 30.18
C GLU A 169 -15.95 2.60 30.23
N LEU A 170 -16.53 3.79 30.42
CA LEU A 170 -15.78 5.03 30.58
C LEU A 170 -14.96 5.05 31.86
N GLN A 171 -15.46 4.50 32.96
CA GLN A 171 -14.70 4.34 34.21
C GLN A 171 -13.51 3.39 34.02
N GLU A 172 -13.73 2.21 33.44
CA GLU A 172 -12.66 1.23 33.20
C GLU A 172 -11.60 1.77 32.24
N LEU A 173 -12.02 2.48 31.19
CA LEU A 173 -11.11 3.19 30.27
C LEU A 173 -10.30 4.27 31.00
N SER A 174 -10.94 5.06 31.86
CA SER A 174 -10.29 6.16 32.59
C SER A 174 -9.26 5.64 33.57
N LYS A 175 -9.56 4.55 34.30
CA LYS A 175 -8.59 3.85 35.16
C LYS A 175 -7.37 3.36 34.38
N TYR A 176 -7.57 2.81 33.18
CA TYR A 176 -6.47 2.37 32.33
C TYR A 176 -5.58 3.53 31.85
N ILE A 177 -6.18 4.69 31.53
CA ILE A 177 -5.45 5.88 31.09
C ILE A 177 -4.63 6.49 32.23
N ILE A 178 -5.14 6.45 33.46
CA ILE A 178 -4.56 7.14 34.63
C ILE A 178 -3.59 6.24 35.46
N LYS A 179 -3.45 4.96 35.11
CA LYS A 179 -2.65 3.96 35.84
C LYS A 179 -1.19 4.34 36.13
#